data_AF-A0A7W7VV37-F1
#
_entry.id   AF-A0A7W7VV37-F1
#
_cell.length_a   1.000
_cell.length_b   1.000
_cell.length_c   1.000
_cell.angle_alpha   90.00
_cell.angle_beta   90.00
_cell.angle_gamma   90.00
#
_symmetry.space_group_name_H-M   'P 1'
#
loop_
_entity.id
_entity.type
_entity.pdbx_description
1 polymer ?
#
loop_
_entity_poly.entity_id
_entity_poly.type
_entity_poly.pdbx_seq_one_letter_code
_entity_poly.pdbx_strand_id
1 'polypeptide(L)'
;MLVVTWETDGFNNCVVLDGKPYVYARSEAGEFVLHARCSHRGGPLHLATFCPDSTRLVCPWHSRATSVTKALRAGIPAVRRGDRVTAVFDVPATVTAEVEYRPMSPDLAS
;
A
#
# COMPACT_ATOMS: atom_id res chain seq x y z
N MET A 1 -5.42 -18.37 -2.74
CA MET A 1 -4.85 -17.29 -1.91
C MET A 1 -3.35 -17.39 -1.97
N LEU A 2 -2.69 -16.26 -2.23
CA LEU A 2 -1.24 -16.12 -2.26
C LEU A 2 -0.80 -15.42 -0.98
N VAL A 3 0.23 -15.94 -0.32
CA VAL A 3 0.83 -15.32 0.87
C VAL A 3 2.19 -14.77 0.47
N VAL A 4 2.42 -13.47 0.69
CA VAL A 4 3.68 -12.81 0.31
C VAL A 4 4.24 -12.07 1.50
N THR A 5 5.56 -12.17 1.69
CA THR A 5 6.30 -11.39 2.68
C THR A 5 7.29 -10.48 1.97
N TRP A 6 7.32 -9.20 2.32
CA TRP A 6 8.25 -8.21 1.78
C TRP A 6 8.64 -7.17 2.83
N GLU A 7 9.56 -6.26 2.50
CA GLU A 7 10.02 -5.20 3.39
C GLU A 7 8.95 -4.09 3.48
N THR A 8 8.89 -3.36 4.59
CA THR A 8 7.90 -2.28 4.78
C THR A 8 8.43 -0.93 4.34
N ASP A 9 9.76 -0.79 4.27
CA ASP A 9 10.48 0.38 3.81
C ASP A 9 11.76 -0.03 3.05
N GLY A 10 12.51 0.96 2.55
CA GLY A 10 13.76 0.71 1.84
C GLY A 10 13.59 -0.17 0.60
N PHE A 11 14.65 -0.90 0.23
CA PHE A 11 14.62 -1.80 -0.91
C PHE A 11 13.57 -2.91 -0.72
N ASN A 12 12.89 -3.30 -1.81
CA ASN A 12 11.86 -4.35 -1.82
C ASN A 12 10.60 -4.02 -1.00
N ASN A 13 10.30 -2.73 -0.79
CA ASN A 13 9.12 -2.29 -0.05
C ASN A 13 7.79 -2.35 -0.82
N CYS A 14 7.84 -2.74 -2.08
CA CYS A 14 6.68 -2.88 -2.95
C CYS A 14 6.60 -4.28 -3.53
N VAL A 15 5.45 -4.92 -3.38
CA VAL A 15 5.13 -6.17 -4.10
C VAL A 15 4.30 -5.86 -5.34
N VAL A 16 4.65 -6.47 -6.46
CA VAL A 16 3.92 -6.36 -7.73
C VAL A 16 3.29 -7.70 -8.05
N LEU A 17 1.96 -7.72 -8.15
CA LEU A 17 1.17 -8.90 -8.54
C LEU A 17 0.43 -8.58 -9.84
N ASP A 18 0.71 -9.31 -10.92
CA ASP A 18 0.12 -9.07 -12.25
C ASP A 18 0.17 -7.59 -12.67
N GLY A 19 1.32 -6.93 -12.45
CA GLY A 19 1.53 -5.51 -12.76
C GLY A 19 0.81 -4.52 -11.84
N LYS A 20 0.20 -4.99 -10.74
CA LYS A 20 -0.44 -4.16 -9.70
C LYS A 20 0.50 -4.01 -8.52
N PRO A 21 1.04 -2.80 -8.27
CA PRO A 21 1.96 -2.56 -7.17
C PRO A 21 1.21 -2.32 -5.85
N TYR A 22 1.71 -2.90 -4.77
CA TYR A 22 1.21 -2.72 -3.41
C TYR A 22 2.36 -2.39 -2.46
N VAL A 23 2.15 -1.39 -1.61
CA VAL A 23 3.08 -1.01 -0.54
C VAL A 23 2.41 -1.18 0.81
N TYR A 24 3.20 -1.31 1.87
CA TYR A 24 2.69 -1.26 3.23
C TYR A 24 2.68 0.19 3.71
N ALA A 25 1.50 0.78 3.80
CA ALA A 25 1.31 2.14 4.28
C ALA A 25 1.12 2.16 5.79
N ARG A 26 1.82 3.06 6.46
CA ARG A 26 1.69 3.36 7.88
C ARG A 26 1.37 4.83 8.04
N SER A 27 0.43 5.14 8.91
CA SER A 27 -0.06 6.49 9.12
C SER A 27 -0.71 6.64 10.49
N GLU A 28 -1.04 7.87 10.87
CA GLU A 28 -1.83 8.15 12.08
C GLU A 28 -3.21 7.47 12.06
N ALA A 29 -3.78 7.23 10.88
CA ALA A 29 -5.07 6.54 10.72
C ALA A 29 -4.96 5.01 10.88
N GLY A 30 -3.75 4.46 10.91
CA GLY A 30 -3.47 3.03 11.01
C GLY A 30 -2.52 2.52 9.92
N GLU A 31 -2.30 1.20 9.94
CA GLU A 31 -1.42 0.49 9.02
C GLU A 31 -2.24 -0.41 8.08
N PHE A 32 -1.90 -0.44 6.79
CA PHE A 32 -2.63 -1.20 5.79
C PHE A 32 -1.83 -1.42 4.50
N VAL A 33 -2.18 -2.45 3.74
CA VAL A 33 -1.63 -2.65 2.39
C VAL A 33 -2.38 -1.75 1.41
N LEU A 34 -1.64 -0.90 0.71
CA LEU A 34 -2.15 0.10 -0.22
C LEU A 34 -1.78 -0.27 -1.66
N HIS A 35 -2.76 -0.30 -2.56
CA HIS A 35 -2.47 -0.32 -4.00
C HIS A 35 -1.81 1.01 -4.40
N ALA A 36 -0.58 0.95 -4.87
CA ALA A 36 0.28 2.11 -5.05
C ALA A 36 -0.11 3.01 -6.25
N ARG A 37 -1.17 2.63 -7.00
CA ARG A 37 -1.77 3.39 -8.10
C ARG A 37 -3.19 3.83 -7.77
N CYS A 38 -3.46 5.12 -7.97
CA CYS A 38 -4.78 5.70 -7.79
C CYS A 38 -5.77 5.13 -8.81
N SER A 39 -6.93 4.66 -8.34
CA SER A 39 -7.99 4.12 -9.20
C SER A 39 -8.59 5.14 -10.17
N HIS A 40 -8.35 6.44 -10.00
CA HIS A 40 -8.85 7.46 -10.92
C HIS A 40 -8.09 7.43 -12.26
N ARG A 41 -6.78 7.65 -12.25
CA ARG A 41 -5.95 7.70 -13.48
C ARG A 41 -4.62 6.98 -13.39
N GLY A 42 -4.28 6.36 -12.26
CA GLY A 42 -3.02 5.64 -12.06
C GLY A 42 -1.93 6.39 -11.29
N GLY A 43 -2.26 7.55 -10.70
CA GLY A 43 -1.28 8.37 -9.97
C GLY A 43 -0.61 7.66 -8.80
N PRO A 44 0.62 8.06 -8.40
CA PRO A 44 1.41 7.34 -7.42
C PRO A 44 0.87 7.55 -6.00
N LEU A 45 -0.01 6.66 -5.52
CA LEU A 45 -0.62 6.76 -4.18
C LEU A 45 0.37 6.48 -3.05
N HIS A 46 1.46 5.79 -3.31
CA HIS A 46 2.60 5.63 -2.38
C HIS A 46 3.32 6.96 -2.08
N LEU A 47 3.01 8.03 -2.82
CA LEU A 47 3.48 9.40 -2.59
C LEU A 47 2.36 10.33 -2.11
N ALA A 48 1.20 9.79 -1.75
CA ALA A 48 0.07 10.59 -1.27
C ALA A 48 0.32 11.14 0.13
N THR A 49 -0.29 12.27 0.44
CA THR A 49 -0.35 12.80 1.81
C THR A 49 -1.70 12.45 2.44
N PHE A 50 -1.76 12.37 3.76
CA PHE A 50 -3.03 12.26 4.46
C PHE A 50 -3.73 13.62 4.51
N CYS A 51 -5.05 13.62 4.34
CA CYS A 51 -5.86 14.75 4.74
C CYS A 51 -5.92 14.78 6.29
N PRO A 52 -5.57 15.91 6.94
CA PRO A 52 -5.67 16.04 8.39
C PRO A 52 -7.05 15.60 8.92
N ASP A 53 -7.06 14.96 10.09
CA ASP A 53 -8.27 14.52 10.80
C ASP A 53 -9.23 13.62 9.98
N SER A 54 -8.71 12.94 8.94
CA SER A 54 -9.54 12.13 8.07
C SER A 54 -8.85 10.85 7.61
N THR A 55 -9.65 9.86 7.23
CA THR A 55 -9.16 8.60 6.62
C THR A 55 -9.08 8.74 5.10
N ARG A 56 -8.49 9.83 4.60
CA ARG A 56 -8.36 10.12 3.16
C ARG A 56 -6.92 10.43 2.78
N LEU A 57 -6.52 9.92 1.61
CA LEU A 57 -5.27 10.24 0.95
C LEU A 57 -5.48 11.24 -0.18
N VAL A 58 -4.65 12.29 -0.25
CA VAL A 58 -4.61 13.23 -1.37
C VAL A 58 -3.62 12.69 -2.41
N CYS A 59 -4.14 12.27 -3.57
CA CYS A 59 -3.29 11.81 -4.66
C CYS A 59 -2.43 12.98 -5.19
N PRO A 60 -1.11 12.82 -5.32
CA PRO A 60 -0.21 13.93 -5.69
C PRO A 60 -0.32 14.32 -7.17
N TRP A 61 -1.01 13.54 -8.00
CA TRP A 61 -1.13 13.84 -9.43
C TRP A 61 -2.20 14.90 -9.73
N HIS A 62 -3.39 14.75 -9.16
CA HIS A 62 -4.53 15.62 -9.46
C HIS A 62 -5.29 16.03 -8.19
N SER A 63 -4.60 15.98 -7.04
CA SER A 63 -5.06 16.46 -5.72
C SER A 63 -6.41 15.93 -5.25
N ARG A 64 -6.84 14.78 -5.77
CA ARG A 64 -8.12 14.18 -5.39
C ARG A 64 -7.95 13.39 -4.11
N ALA A 65 -8.72 13.76 -3.09
CA ALA A 65 -8.84 13.00 -1.85
C ALA A 65 -9.60 11.69 -2.11
N THR A 66 -9.03 10.57 -1.69
CA THR A 66 -9.62 9.22 -1.79
C THR A 66 -9.68 8.62 -0.40
N SER A 67 -10.86 8.15 0.02
CA SER A 67 -11.01 7.45 1.29
C SER A 67 -10.24 6.12 1.27
N VAL A 68 -9.49 5.87 2.35
CA VAL A 68 -8.81 4.59 2.63
C VAL A 68 -9.53 3.79 3.71
N THR A 69 -10.72 4.21 4.13
CA THR A 69 -11.50 3.52 5.18
C THR A 69 -11.73 2.04 4.86
N LYS A 70 -11.95 1.70 3.58
CA LYS A 70 -12.09 0.29 3.17
C LYS A 70 -10.77 -0.48 3.34
N ALA A 71 -9.64 0.12 2.95
CA ALA A 71 -8.33 -0.51 3.13
C ALA A 71 -8.00 -0.72 4.61
N LEU A 72 -8.37 0.23 5.47
CA LEU A 72 -8.18 0.13 6.92
C LEU A 72 -9.08 -0.93 7.60
N ARG A 73 -10.35 -1.04 7.18
CA ARG A 73 -11.32 -1.94 7.85
C ARG A 73 -11.37 -3.36 7.28
N ALA A 74 -11.17 -3.49 5.98
CA ALA A 74 -11.41 -4.72 5.22
C ALA A 74 -10.45 -4.83 4.03
N GLY A 75 -9.27 -4.21 4.14
CA GLY A 75 -8.23 -4.30 3.12
C GLY A 75 -7.62 -5.69 3.04
N ILE A 76 -6.49 -5.79 2.34
CA ILE A 76 -5.74 -7.04 2.22
C ILE A 76 -5.24 -7.42 3.63
N PRO A 77 -5.61 -8.60 4.16
CA PRO A 77 -5.14 -9.06 5.47
C PRO A 77 -3.62 -9.06 5.52
N ALA A 78 -3.05 -8.42 6.53
CA ALA A 78 -1.60 -8.31 6.69
C ALA A 78 -1.18 -8.32 8.16
N VAL A 79 0.01 -8.88 8.42
CA VAL A 79 0.66 -8.88 9.72
C VAL A 79 2.09 -8.36 9.53
N ARG A 80 2.46 -7.34 10.30
CA ARG A 80 3.83 -6.81 10.33
C ARG A 80 4.61 -7.38 11.50
N ARG A 81 5.88 -7.71 11.28
CA ARG A 81 6.86 -8.08 12.31
C ARG A 81 8.17 -7.35 12.03
N GLY A 82 8.45 -6.32 12.81
CA GLY A 82 9.61 -5.46 12.58
C GLY A 82 9.46 -4.64 11.29
N ASP A 83 10.45 -4.76 10.42
CA ASP A 83 10.56 -4.13 9.10
C ASP A 83 9.89 -4.95 7.98
N ARG A 84 9.34 -6.14 8.28
CA ARG A 84 8.69 -7.00 7.28
C ARG A 84 7.19 -7.11 7.47
N VAL A 85 6.45 -7.19 6.38
CA VAL A 85 5.01 -7.47 6.36
C VAL A 85 4.74 -8.76 5.61
N THR A 86 3.79 -9.55 6.11
CA THR A 86 3.20 -10.69 5.40
C THR A 86 1.74 -10.40 5.12
N ALA A 87 1.31 -10.50 3.86
CA ALA A 87 -0.08 -10.28 3.48
C ALA A 87 -0.67 -11.44 2.67
N VAL A 88 -1.99 -11.60 2.78
CA VAL A 88 -2.76 -12.65 2.11
C VAL A 88 -3.59 -12.03 1.00
N PHE A 89 -3.20 -12.29 -0.25
CA PHE A 89 -3.90 -11.82 -1.43
C PHE A 89 -4.90 -12.86 -1.92
N ASP A 90 -6.09 -12.39 -2.27
CA ASP A 90 -7.13 -13.22 -2.89
C ASP A 90 -6.86 -13.41 -4.40
N VAL A 91 -5.74 -14.07 -4.68
CA VAL A 91 -5.32 -14.52 -6.01
C VAL A 91 -4.83 -15.97 -5.92
N PRO A 92 -4.72 -16.70 -7.06
CA PRO A 92 -4.13 -18.04 -7.08
C PRO A 92 -2.70 -18.05 -6.53
N ALA A 93 -2.32 -19.12 -5.84
CA ALA A 93 -0.95 -19.28 -5.32
C ALA A 93 0.11 -19.42 -6.43
N THR A 94 -0.32 -19.64 -7.68
CA THR A 94 0.55 -19.71 -8.86
C THR A 94 0.92 -18.33 -9.42
N VAL A 95 0.31 -17.25 -8.93
CA VAL A 95 0.69 -15.88 -9.31
C VAL A 95 2.10 -15.60 -8.78
N THR A 96 2.97 -15.09 -9.65
CA THR A 96 4.33 -14.70 -9.26
C THR A 96 4.29 -13.34 -8.58
N ALA A 97 4.94 -13.24 -7.42
CA ALA A 97 5.15 -11.99 -6.72
C ALA A 97 6.54 -11.46 -7.01
N GLU A 98 6.61 -10.30 -7.65
CA GLU A 98 7.85 -9.56 -7.82
C GLU A 98 7.99 -8.53 -6.70
N VAL A 99 9.22 -8.24 -6.29
CA VAL A 99 9.51 -7.18 -5.32
C VAL A 99 10.33 -6.09 -5.99
N GLU A 100 9.95 -4.85 -5.73
CA GLU A 100 10.63 -3.66 -6.24
C GLU A 100 10.74 -2.60 -5.15
N TYR A 101 11.51 -1.55 -5.43
CA TYR A 101 11.56 -0.36 -4.60
C TYR A 101 10.56 0.69 -5.09
N ARG A 102 9.82 1.29 -4.16
CA ARG A 102 9.06 2.51 -4.39
C ARG A 102 9.33 3.54 -3.28
N PRO A 103 9.66 4.80 -3.60
CA PRO A 103 9.79 5.84 -2.59
C PRO A 103 8.44 6.07 -1.90
N MET A 104 8.43 6.30 -0.60
CA MET A 104 7.21 6.57 0.13
C MET A 104 7.18 8.00 0.63
N SER A 105 6.00 8.62 0.61
CA SER A 105 5.81 9.89 1.30
C SER A 105 6.01 9.70 2.82
N PRO A 106 6.46 10.74 3.54
CA PRO A 106 6.60 10.69 4.99
C PRO A 106 5.31 10.24 5.70
N ASP A 107 4.15 10.71 5.23
CA ASP A 107 2.81 10.37 5.72
C ASP A 107 2.44 8.89 5.60
N LEU A 108 3.17 8.12 4.79
CA LEU A 108 2.92 6.70 4.56
C LEU A 108 4.03 5.81 5.13
N ALA A 109 5.16 6.37 5.54
CA ALA A 109 6.35 5.64 5.99
C ALA A 109 6.55 5.67 7.52
N SER A 110 5.59 6.25 8.27
CA SER A 110 5.68 6.50 9.72
C SER A 110 5.72 5.24 10.57
#